data_AF-A0A0F8VSH5-F1
#
_entry.id   AF-A0A0F8VSH5-F1
#
_cell.length_a   1.000
_cell.length_b   1.000
_cell.length_c   1.000
_cell.angle_alpha   90.00
_cell.angle_beta   90.00
_cell.angle_gamma   90.00
#
_symmetry.space_group_name_H-M   'P 1'
#
loop_
_entity.id
_entity.type
_entity.pdbx_description
1 polymer ?
#
loop_
_entity_poly.entity_id
_entity_poly.type
_entity_poly.pdbx_seq_one_letter_code
_entity_poly.pdbx_strand_id
1 'polypeptide(L)'
;VKEKVPIKPEIAKDLPPEEQLRIKFGVAKLIKIRNEIRDAYLSKTGKDVLIKSGKYATEEEIKTKLDSVNQQMQEKYRVTFGTDYVEQEYGAKLIPDGTRSRMKKPYFKNILFVGDAAGRGIFVGPRIEGLNVGIDDAVRASDAIARAIDHNNFSSDYLGEYYTKSVEESPYTTDMKQIDKDYLKIFLDAAKNVPTDIIGARYGTVLKLMSSGTIRGIADKFANILGYEKLLPLIESEETYVKVPIELAERLGETMKTDYSPSIPSLADRIAKLSYNDDNVSHIKVLKPTSEFMKNMITLCPTKCYAEENDKVMILHEGCIECGTCAQETDWKHP
;
A
#
# COMPACT_ATOMS: atom_id res chain seq x y z
N VAL A 1 -13.82 7.93 -4.53
CA VAL A 1 -15.30 8.05 -4.54
C VAL A 1 -15.71 8.89 -5.74
N LYS A 2 -16.83 8.61 -6.42
CA LYS A 2 -17.36 9.49 -7.47
C LYS A 2 -18.14 10.62 -6.80
N GLU A 3 -17.72 11.86 -6.98
CA GLU A 3 -18.36 13.02 -6.34
C GLU A 3 -18.39 14.23 -7.28
N LYS A 4 -19.28 15.17 -6.97
CA LYS A 4 -19.36 16.47 -7.63
C LYS A 4 -18.13 17.32 -7.28
N VAL A 5 -17.22 17.49 -8.23
CA VAL A 5 -16.00 18.28 -8.12
C VAL A 5 -16.06 19.54 -8.99
N PRO A 6 -15.40 20.63 -8.58
CA PRO A 6 -15.27 21.81 -9.42
C PRO A 6 -14.33 21.53 -10.59
N ILE A 7 -14.80 21.82 -11.81
CA ILE A 7 -14.00 21.78 -13.02
C ILE A 7 -13.35 23.15 -13.19
N LYS A 8 -12.01 23.18 -13.26
CA LYS A 8 -11.28 24.45 -13.45
C LYS A 8 -11.76 25.11 -14.75
N PRO A 9 -12.20 26.39 -14.70
CA PRO A 9 -12.73 27.05 -15.87
C PRO A 9 -11.61 27.29 -16.88
N GLU A 10 -11.91 27.13 -18.17
CA GLU A 10 -11.02 27.62 -19.21
C GLU A 10 -10.97 29.14 -19.15
N ILE A 11 -9.79 29.68 -18.85
CA ILE A 11 -9.59 31.12 -18.78
C ILE A 11 -9.29 31.61 -20.19
N ALA A 12 -10.06 32.61 -20.61
CA ALA A 12 -9.95 33.19 -21.94
C ALA A 12 -8.52 33.77 -22.14
N LYS A 13 -7.86 33.34 -23.22
CA LYS A 13 -6.45 33.66 -23.50
C LYS A 13 -6.21 35.12 -23.89
N ASP A 14 -7.28 35.84 -24.23
CA ASP A 14 -7.32 37.25 -24.59
C ASP A 14 -7.30 38.19 -23.38
N LEU A 15 -7.51 37.67 -22.16
CA LEU A 15 -7.38 38.46 -20.95
C LEU A 15 -5.91 38.85 -20.68
N PRO A 16 -5.65 40.03 -20.08
CA PRO A 16 -4.31 40.39 -19.62
C PRO A 16 -3.72 39.32 -18.68
N PRO A 17 -2.41 39.03 -18.73
CA PRO A 17 -1.79 38.00 -17.91
C PRO A 17 -2.06 38.14 -16.40
N GLU A 18 -2.09 39.38 -15.89
CA GLU A 18 -2.40 39.68 -14.49
C GLU A 18 -3.83 39.27 -14.11
N GLU A 19 -4.80 39.52 -14.99
CA GLU A 19 -6.20 39.16 -14.77
C GLU A 19 -6.40 37.64 -14.83
N GLN A 20 -5.72 36.96 -15.77
CA GLN A 20 -5.69 35.50 -15.82
C GLN A 20 -5.14 34.92 -14.51
N LEU A 21 -4.05 35.50 -13.99
CA LEU A 21 -3.44 35.08 -12.73
C LEU A 21 -4.39 35.30 -11.54
N ARG A 22 -5.05 36.47 -11.48
CA ARG A 22 -6.03 36.81 -10.44
C ARG A 22 -7.19 35.81 -10.40
N ILE A 23 -7.73 35.43 -11.56
CA ILE A 23 -8.78 34.41 -11.67
C ILE A 23 -8.26 33.06 -11.19
N LYS A 24 -7.08 32.62 -11.64
CA LYS A 24 -6.47 31.34 -11.20
C LYS A 24 -6.33 31.27 -9.69
N PHE A 25 -5.78 32.31 -9.07
CA PHE A 25 -5.62 32.38 -7.61
C PHE A 25 -6.96 32.43 -6.88
N GLY A 26 -7.92 33.21 -7.37
CA GLY A 26 -9.26 33.30 -6.81
C GLY A 26 -9.98 31.95 -6.80
N VAL A 27 -9.94 31.23 -7.93
CA VAL A 27 -10.52 29.89 -8.07
C VAL A 27 -9.79 28.89 -7.18
N ALA A 28 -8.46 28.85 -7.19
CA ALA A 28 -7.68 27.93 -6.36
C ALA A 28 -7.96 28.13 -4.86
N LYS A 29 -8.07 29.38 -4.41
CA LYS A 29 -8.42 29.71 -3.02
C LYS A 29 -9.80 29.19 -2.65
N LEU A 30 -10.82 29.40 -3.50
CA LEU A 30 -12.17 28.90 -3.23
C LEU A 30 -12.25 27.38 -3.28
N ILE A 31 -11.54 26.72 -4.20
CA ILE A 31 -11.46 25.25 -4.24
C ILE A 31 -10.85 24.72 -2.94
N LYS A 32 -9.76 25.34 -2.45
CA LYS A 32 -9.15 24.96 -1.17
C LYS A 32 -10.13 25.08 -0.01
N ILE A 33 -10.77 26.25 0.14
CA ILE A 33 -11.77 26.49 1.20
C ILE A 33 -12.94 25.49 1.09
N ARG A 34 -13.44 25.25 -0.12
CA ARG A 34 -14.51 24.29 -0.38
C ARG A 34 -14.11 22.90 0.09
N ASN A 35 -12.93 22.43 -0.28
CA ASN A 35 -12.45 21.10 0.08
C ASN A 35 -12.28 20.96 1.59
N GLU A 36 -11.68 21.95 2.27
CA GLU A 36 -11.56 21.94 3.74
C GLU A 36 -12.93 21.82 4.45
N ILE A 37 -13.94 22.58 3.98
CA ILE A 37 -15.29 22.53 4.55
C ILE A 37 -15.98 21.21 4.19
N ARG A 38 -15.84 20.74 2.95
CA ARG A 38 -16.43 19.49 2.46
C ARG A 38 -15.86 18.27 3.19
N ASP A 39 -14.55 18.20 3.37
CA ASP A 39 -13.85 17.11 4.07
C ASP A 39 -14.31 17.04 5.53
N ALA A 40 -14.39 18.20 6.20
CA ALA A 40 -14.89 18.28 7.56
C ALA A 40 -16.37 17.91 7.65
N TYR A 41 -17.21 18.35 6.70
CA TYR A 41 -18.65 18.07 6.67
C TYR A 41 -18.97 16.59 6.47
N LEU A 42 -18.20 15.89 5.64
CA LEU A 42 -18.41 14.47 5.36
C LEU A 42 -17.93 13.56 6.50
N SER A 43 -17.08 14.07 7.40
CA SER A 43 -16.60 13.34 8.58
C SER A 43 -17.42 13.70 9.82
N LYS A 44 -17.89 12.69 10.56
CA LYS A 44 -18.54 12.94 11.87
C LYS A 44 -17.59 13.71 12.80
N THR A 45 -16.35 13.27 12.91
CA THR A 45 -15.32 13.93 13.73
C THR A 45 -15.01 15.33 13.22
N GLY A 46 -14.95 15.52 11.90
CA GLY A 46 -14.71 16.84 11.29
C GLY A 46 -15.80 17.86 11.63
N LYS A 47 -17.07 17.46 11.53
CA LYS A 47 -18.23 18.27 11.95
C LYS A 47 -18.15 18.63 13.43
N ASP A 48 -17.91 17.63 14.28
CA ASP A 48 -17.80 17.83 15.72
C ASP A 48 -16.68 18.81 16.09
N VAL A 49 -15.51 18.72 15.45
CA VAL A 49 -14.38 19.63 15.66
C VAL A 49 -14.75 21.05 15.26
N LEU A 50 -15.36 21.23 14.10
CA LEU A 50 -15.80 22.53 13.61
C LEU A 50 -16.81 23.20 14.54
N ILE A 51 -17.77 22.44 15.07
CA ILE A 51 -18.79 22.94 16.00
C ILE A 51 -18.17 23.25 17.37
N LYS A 52 -17.39 22.32 17.93
CA LYS A 52 -16.75 22.50 19.25
C LYS A 52 -15.72 23.64 19.27
N SER A 53 -15.07 23.92 18.14
CA SER A 53 -14.16 25.07 18.00
C SER A 53 -14.88 26.42 17.98
N GLY A 54 -16.22 26.44 17.89
CA GLY A 54 -17.02 27.65 17.75
C GLY A 54 -16.97 28.27 16.36
N LYS A 55 -16.32 27.63 15.38
CA LYS A 55 -16.24 28.12 14.00
C LYS A 55 -17.58 28.09 13.28
N TYR A 56 -18.47 27.16 13.66
CA TYR A 56 -19.85 27.06 13.20
C TYR A 56 -20.74 26.60 14.37
N ALA A 57 -22.00 27.03 14.43
CA ALA A 57 -22.93 26.67 15.49
C ALA A 57 -23.59 25.31 15.26
N THR A 58 -23.87 24.96 13.99
CA THR A 58 -24.61 23.73 13.63
C THR A 58 -24.07 23.07 12.37
N GLU A 59 -24.47 21.82 12.12
CA GLU A 59 -24.16 21.13 10.87
C GLU A 59 -24.78 21.83 9.65
N GLU A 60 -26.00 22.37 9.79
CA GLU A 60 -26.68 23.17 8.77
C GLU A 60 -25.88 24.41 8.37
N GLU A 61 -25.21 25.06 9.32
CA GLU A 61 -24.37 26.23 9.04
C GLU A 61 -23.14 25.85 8.22
N ILE A 62 -22.49 24.71 8.54
CA ILE A 62 -21.38 24.17 7.76
C ILE A 62 -21.82 23.91 6.31
N LYS A 63 -22.98 23.26 6.13
CA LYS A 63 -23.55 22.98 4.81
C LYS A 63 -23.88 24.27 4.05
N THR A 64 -24.53 25.22 4.70
CA THR A 64 -24.88 26.53 4.11
C THR A 64 -23.62 27.26 3.65
N LYS A 65 -22.53 27.18 4.43
CA LYS A 65 -21.25 27.76 4.04
C LYS A 65 -20.64 27.05 2.82
N LEU A 66 -20.69 25.72 2.77
CA LEU A 66 -20.22 24.95 1.61
C LEU A 66 -21.00 25.32 0.34
N ASP A 67 -22.32 25.44 0.44
CA ASP A 67 -23.18 25.82 -0.67
C ASP A 67 -22.91 27.27 -1.13
N SER A 68 -22.70 28.18 -0.19
CA SER A 68 -22.30 29.56 -0.48
C SER A 68 -20.96 29.63 -1.24
N VAL A 69 -19.97 28.82 -0.85
CA VAL A 69 -18.68 28.75 -1.56
C VAL A 69 -18.87 28.20 -2.98
N ASN A 70 -19.69 27.16 -3.16
CA ASN A 70 -20.02 26.61 -4.47
C ASN A 70 -20.68 27.67 -5.38
N GLN A 71 -21.67 28.39 -4.84
CA GLN A 71 -22.36 29.46 -5.55
C GLN A 71 -21.40 30.59 -5.95
N GLN A 72 -20.52 31.00 -5.03
CA GLN A 72 -19.51 32.02 -5.32
C GLN A 72 -18.57 31.59 -6.46
N MET A 73 -18.18 30.32 -6.51
CA MET A 73 -17.35 29.79 -7.60
C MET A 73 -18.08 29.82 -8.95
N GLN A 74 -19.38 29.49 -8.97
CA GLN A 74 -20.21 29.52 -10.18
C GLN A 74 -20.45 30.93 -10.68
N GLU A 75 -20.89 31.84 -9.81
CA GLU A 75 -21.30 33.19 -10.20
C GLU A 75 -20.09 34.07 -10.55
N LYS A 76 -19.03 34.02 -9.72
CA LYS A 76 -17.88 34.93 -9.88
C LYS A 76 -16.89 34.45 -10.91
N TYR A 77 -16.68 33.14 -11.02
CA TYR A 77 -15.62 32.56 -11.85
C TYR A 77 -16.12 31.55 -12.88
N ARG A 78 -17.44 31.38 -13.03
CA ARG A 78 -18.06 30.47 -14.00
C ARG A 78 -17.54 29.03 -13.89
N VAL A 79 -17.17 28.63 -12.67
CA VAL A 79 -16.73 27.25 -12.39
C VAL A 79 -17.93 26.33 -12.59
N THR A 80 -17.77 25.31 -13.42
CA THR A 80 -18.76 24.24 -13.56
C THR A 80 -18.43 23.10 -12.60
N PHE A 81 -19.40 22.22 -12.37
CA PHE A 81 -19.21 21.05 -11.54
C PHE A 81 -19.50 19.79 -12.34
N GLY A 82 -18.59 18.82 -12.27
CA GLY A 82 -18.75 17.49 -12.88
C GLY A 82 -18.60 16.39 -11.84
N THR A 83 -18.87 15.16 -12.25
CA THR A 83 -18.64 13.98 -11.40
C THR A 83 -17.28 13.39 -11.72
N ASP A 84 -16.40 13.29 -10.72
CA ASP A 84 -15.07 12.71 -10.89
C ASP A 84 -14.63 11.93 -9.64
N TYR A 85 -13.53 11.21 -9.78
CA TYR A 85 -12.82 10.55 -8.70
C TYR A 85 -12.25 11.57 -7.72
N VAL A 86 -12.55 11.36 -6.43
CA VAL A 86 -11.90 12.07 -5.32
C VAL A 86 -11.12 11.07 -4.48
N GLU A 87 -9.80 11.25 -4.46
CA GLU A 87 -8.87 10.58 -3.55
C GLU A 87 -8.93 11.27 -2.18
N GLN A 88 -9.30 10.50 -1.14
CA GLN A 88 -9.36 10.99 0.24
C GLN A 88 -8.00 10.87 0.93
N GLU A 89 -7.29 9.77 0.68
CA GLU A 89 -6.04 9.45 1.34
C GLU A 89 -5.14 8.70 0.35
N TYR A 90 -3.84 8.93 0.50
CA TYR A 90 -2.79 8.21 -0.20
C TYR A 90 -1.78 7.71 0.82
N GLY A 91 -1.46 6.42 0.77
CA GLY A 91 -0.51 5.80 1.68
C GLY A 91 0.19 4.63 1.00
N ALA A 92 1.36 4.30 1.53
CA ALA A 92 2.10 3.11 1.14
C ALA A 92 2.82 2.57 2.38
N LYS A 93 2.94 1.24 2.47
CA LYS A 93 3.65 0.58 3.55
C LYS A 93 4.38 -0.64 3.00
N LEU A 94 5.58 -0.87 3.51
CA LEU A 94 6.29 -2.12 3.34
C LEU A 94 5.63 -3.15 4.23
N ILE A 95 5.25 -4.27 3.61
CA ILE A 95 4.54 -5.35 4.25
C ILE A 95 5.41 -6.61 4.17
N PRO A 96 5.66 -7.32 5.28
CA PRO A 96 6.56 -8.47 5.27
C PRO A 96 5.91 -9.69 4.61
N ASP A 97 6.64 -10.37 3.73
CA ASP A 97 6.22 -11.67 3.21
C ASP A 97 6.65 -12.77 4.19
N GLY A 98 5.75 -13.19 5.08
CA GLY A 98 6.03 -14.20 6.11
C GLY A 98 6.49 -15.56 5.57
N THR A 99 6.24 -15.86 4.29
CA THR A 99 6.76 -17.06 3.62
C THR A 99 8.28 -17.00 3.50
N ARG A 100 8.85 -15.80 3.28
CA ARG A 100 10.29 -15.59 2.99
C ARG A 100 11.04 -14.93 4.13
N SER A 101 10.42 -13.99 4.83
CA SER A 101 11.12 -13.08 5.74
C SER A 101 10.85 -13.30 7.23
N ARG A 102 10.01 -14.29 7.60
CA ARG A 102 9.70 -14.51 9.02
C ARG A 102 10.94 -14.91 9.83
N MET A 103 11.06 -14.37 11.03
CA MET A 103 12.12 -14.74 11.95
C MET A 103 11.94 -16.20 12.42
N LYS A 104 13.00 -17.00 12.36
CA LYS A 104 13.02 -18.37 12.91
C LYS A 104 13.05 -18.39 14.44
N LYS A 105 13.63 -17.35 15.04
CA LYS A 105 13.66 -17.10 16.48
C LYS A 105 13.17 -15.66 16.69
N PRO A 106 11.86 -15.43 16.88
CA PRO A 106 11.29 -14.08 16.99
C PRO A 106 11.54 -13.46 18.38
N TYR A 107 12.79 -13.50 18.84
CA TYR A 107 13.20 -12.91 20.10
C TYR A 107 14.70 -12.57 20.10
N PHE A 108 15.10 -11.66 20.97
CA PHE A 108 16.49 -11.38 21.29
C PHE A 108 16.63 -11.11 22.79
N LYS A 109 17.38 -11.96 23.50
CA LYS A 109 17.44 -11.95 24.98
C LYS A 109 16.03 -12.05 25.58
N ASN A 110 15.61 -11.04 26.33
CA ASN A 110 14.29 -10.92 26.96
C ASN A 110 13.30 -10.07 26.15
N ILE A 111 13.60 -9.76 24.88
CA ILE A 111 12.75 -9.00 23.96
C ILE A 111 12.09 -9.98 23.00
N LEU A 112 10.77 -9.93 22.87
CA LEU A 112 10.00 -10.72 21.90
C LEU A 112 9.55 -9.81 20.74
N PHE A 113 9.55 -10.35 19.52
CA PHE A 113 9.05 -9.68 18.32
C PHE A 113 7.73 -10.33 17.91
N VAL A 114 6.71 -9.52 17.57
CA VAL A 114 5.37 -9.98 17.19
C VAL A 114 4.93 -9.38 15.85
N GLY A 115 4.06 -10.07 15.11
CA GLY A 115 3.45 -9.56 13.87
C GLY A 115 4.49 -9.13 12.83
N ASP A 116 4.25 -7.99 12.18
CA ASP A 116 5.11 -7.48 11.11
C ASP A 116 6.58 -7.32 11.54
N ALA A 117 6.83 -6.97 12.80
CA ALA A 117 8.19 -6.83 13.34
C ALA A 117 8.95 -8.18 13.42
N ALA A 118 8.22 -9.29 13.57
CA ALA A 118 8.76 -10.65 13.44
C ALA A 118 8.83 -11.13 11.99
N GLY A 119 8.51 -10.25 11.03
CA GLY A 119 8.38 -10.58 9.61
C GLY A 119 7.20 -11.51 9.33
N ARG A 120 6.16 -11.47 10.17
CA ARG A 120 5.03 -12.41 10.11
C ARG A 120 3.83 -11.76 9.42
N GLY A 121 3.31 -12.48 8.43
CA GLY A 121 2.07 -12.17 7.74
C GLY A 121 1.89 -13.11 6.55
N ILE A 122 0.64 -13.35 6.16
CA ILE A 122 0.31 -14.25 5.07
C ILE A 122 -0.04 -13.38 3.87
N PHE A 123 0.77 -13.45 2.83
CA PHE A 123 0.60 -12.68 1.59
C PHE A 123 0.68 -13.62 0.39
N VAL A 124 -0.32 -14.49 0.30
CA VAL A 124 -0.41 -15.50 -0.77
C VAL A 124 -1.67 -15.22 -1.58
N GLY A 125 -1.49 -14.59 -2.74
CA GLY A 125 -2.61 -14.26 -3.62
C GLY A 125 -3.60 -13.27 -2.99
N PRO A 126 -4.91 -13.60 -2.92
CA PRO A 126 -5.93 -12.76 -2.30
C PRO A 126 -5.95 -12.87 -0.77
N ARG A 127 -5.27 -13.87 -0.17
CA ARG A 127 -5.12 -13.95 1.29
C ARG A 127 -3.99 -13.02 1.72
N ILE A 128 -4.40 -11.90 2.29
CA ILE A 128 -3.55 -10.82 2.81
C ILE A 128 -3.94 -10.65 4.27
N GLU A 129 -3.23 -11.35 5.17
CA GLU A 129 -3.52 -11.40 6.60
C GLU A 129 -2.30 -11.03 7.43
N GLY A 130 -2.31 -9.82 8.00
CA GLY A 130 -1.31 -9.36 8.99
C GLY A 130 -1.91 -9.15 10.38
N LEU A 131 -3.13 -8.59 10.47
CA LEU A 131 -3.77 -8.26 11.75
C LEU A 131 -4.06 -9.49 12.60
N ASN A 132 -4.70 -10.52 12.03
CA ASN A 132 -5.03 -11.76 12.74
C ASN A 132 -3.75 -12.44 13.25
N VAL A 133 -2.72 -12.47 12.42
CA VAL A 133 -1.39 -13.00 12.74
C VAL A 133 -0.77 -12.25 13.91
N GLY A 134 -0.77 -10.91 13.86
CA GLY A 134 -0.23 -10.07 14.93
C GLY A 134 -0.98 -10.25 16.25
N ILE A 135 -2.31 -10.45 16.21
CA ILE A 135 -3.12 -10.72 17.41
C ILE A 135 -2.76 -12.09 18.01
N ASP A 136 -2.67 -13.15 17.21
CA ASP A 136 -2.27 -14.48 17.69
C ASP A 136 -0.84 -14.46 18.27
N ASP A 137 0.10 -13.80 17.59
CA ASP A 137 1.46 -13.63 18.11
C ASP A 137 1.49 -12.88 19.44
N ALA A 138 0.67 -11.84 19.60
CA ALA A 138 0.59 -11.05 20.82
C ALA A 138 0.03 -11.87 22.00
N VAL A 139 -0.99 -12.70 21.76
CA VAL A 139 -1.52 -13.63 22.78
C VAL A 139 -0.43 -14.61 23.21
N ARG A 140 0.26 -15.25 22.26
CA ARG A 140 1.33 -16.21 22.55
C ARG A 140 2.52 -15.58 23.28
N ALA A 141 2.88 -14.35 22.90
CA ALA A 141 3.93 -13.59 23.58
C ALA A 141 3.53 -13.25 25.02
N SER A 142 2.26 -12.86 25.22
CA SER A 142 1.71 -12.57 26.55
C SER A 142 1.75 -13.79 27.46
N ASP A 143 1.38 -14.97 26.97
CA ASP A 143 1.47 -16.24 27.73
C ASP A 143 2.92 -16.57 28.11
N ALA A 144 3.86 -16.38 27.19
CA ALA A 144 5.28 -16.60 27.43
C ALA A 144 5.81 -15.65 28.53
N ILE A 145 5.42 -14.37 28.48
CA ILE A 145 5.79 -13.35 29.45
C ILE A 145 5.16 -13.65 30.81
N ALA A 146 3.86 -13.97 30.89
CA ALA A 146 3.18 -14.31 32.13
C ALA A 146 3.87 -15.49 32.83
N ARG A 147 4.17 -16.55 32.07
CA ARG A 147 4.94 -17.71 32.56
C ARG A 147 6.32 -17.32 33.08
N ALA A 148 7.02 -16.40 32.40
CA ALA A 148 8.34 -15.90 32.82
C ALA A 148 8.27 -15.07 34.10
N ILE A 149 7.23 -14.25 34.27
CA ILE A 149 6.97 -13.49 35.49
C ILE A 149 6.71 -14.42 36.68
N ASP A 150 5.82 -15.40 36.53
CA ASP A 150 5.46 -16.34 37.61
C ASP A 150 6.66 -17.12 38.14
N HIS A 151 7.64 -17.40 37.27
CA HIS A 151 8.84 -18.16 37.60
C HIS A 151 10.08 -17.29 37.81
N ASN A 152 9.92 -15.96 37.72
CA ASN A 152 11.01 -14.98 37.76
C ASN A 152 12.20 -15.36 36.85
N ASN A 153 11.93 -15.82 35.63
CA ASN A 153 12.94 -16.31 34.69
C ASN A 153 12.72 -15.73 33.29
N PHE A 154 13.53 -14.73 32.94
CA PHE A 154 13.48 -14.01 31.66
C PHE A 154 14.63 -14.40 30.71
N SER A 155 15.29 -15.52 30.98
CA SER A 155 16.34 -16.02 30.08
C SER A 155 15.77 -16.37 28.70
N SER A 156 16.61 -16.25 27.66
CA SER A 156 16.25 -16.61 26.29
C SER A 156 15.69 -18.03 26.19
N ASP A 157 16.30 -18.96 26.94
CA ASP A 157 15.99 -20.39 26.86
C ASP A 157 14.66 -20.72 27.56
N TYR A 158 14.20 -19.83 28.45
CA TYR A 158 12.93 -19.99 29.16
C TYR A 158 11.78 -19.23 28.51
N LEU A 159 12.01 -17.94 28.19
CA LEU A 159 11.00 -17.04 27.62
C LEU A 159 10.97 -17.12 26.09
N GLY A 160 12.12 -16.90 25.46
CA GLY A 160 12.24 -16.81 24.00
C GLY A 160 12.00 -18.14 23.28
N GLU A 161 12.59 -19.22 23.76
CA GLU A 161 12.39 -20.56 23.17
C GLU A 161 10.96 -21.08 23.39
N TYR A 162 10.34 -20.79 24.55
CA TYR A 162 8.93 -21.11 24.77
C TYR A 162 8.03 -20.34 23.80
N TYR A 163 8.25 -19.02 23.64
CA TYR A 163 7.52 -18.21 22.69
C TYR A 163 7.71 -18.72 21.25
N THR A 164 8.95 -19.02 20.86
CA THR A 164 9.27 -19.57 19.52
C THR A 164 8.51 -20.85 19.26
N LYS A 165 8.49 -21.79 20.21
CA LYS A 165 7.74 -23.04 20.08
C LYS A 165 6.24 -22.78 19.94
N SER A 166 5.67 -21.92 20.77
CA SER A 166 4.25 -21.57 20.70
C SER A 166 3.89 -20.93 19.35
N VAL A 167 4.72 -20.03 18.83
CA VAL A 167 4.52 -19.43 17.50
C VAL A 167 4.61 -20.48 16.40
N GLU A 168 5.52 -21.44 16.48
CA GLU A 168 5.65 -22.52 15.50
C GLU A 168 4.43 -23.47 15.48
N GLU A 169 3.70 -23.57 16.59
CA GLU A 169 2.42 -24.30 16.71
C GLU A 169 1.22 -23.48 16.22
N SER A 170 1.40 -22.20 15.88
CA SER A 170 0.32 -21.35 15.36
C SER A 170 -0.20 -21.89 14.02
N PRO A 171 -1.53 -21.91 13.80
CA PRO A 171 -2.10 -22.22 12.48
C PRO A 171 -1.58 -21.24 11.42
N TYR A 172 -1.35 -19.98 11.76
CA TYR A 172 -0.80 -19.00 10.82
C TYR A 172 0.64 -19.32 10.40
N THR A 173 1.44 -19.92 11.29
CA THR A 173 2.79 -20.39 10.90
C THR A 173 2.71 -21.59 9.96
N THR A 174 1.68 -22.43 10.10
CA THR A 174 1.43 -23.53 9.17
C THR A 174 1.07 -22.98 7.78
N ASP A 175 0.19 -21.98 7.73
CA ASP A 175 -0.21 -21.32 6.49
C ASP A 175 0.95 -20.58 5.80
N MET A 176 1.87 -19.97 6.56
CA MET A 176 3.10 -19.38 5.99
C MET A 176 4.07 -20.43 5.42
N LYS A 177 3.97 -21.69 5.84
CA LYS A 177 4.85 -22.78 5.39
C LYS A 177 4.26 -23.59 4.23
N GLN A 178 2.94 -23.65 4.12
CA GLN A 178 2.25 -24.59 3.24
C GLN A 178 1.35 -23.87 2.24
N ILE A 179 1.38 -24.33 0.99
CA ILE A 179 0.46 -23.80 -0.02
C ILE A 179 -0.93 -24.31 0.32
N ASP A 180 -1.85 -23.37 0.56
CA ASP A 180 -3.28 -23.66 0.65
C ASP A 180 -3.71 -24.35 -0.65
N LYS A 181 -4.11 -25.62 -0.52
CA LYS A 181 -4.45 -26.48 -1.65
C LYS A 181 -5.71 -25.99 -2.36
N ASP A 182 -6.67 -25.45 -1.62
CA ASP A 182 -7.91 -24.94 -2.20
C ASP A 182 -7.62 -23.64 -2.95
N TYR A 183 -6.70 -22.81 -2.43
CA TYR A 183 -6.21 -21.65 -3.16
C TYR A 183 -5.47 -22.02 -4.45
N LEU A 184 -4.52 -22.97 -4.37
CA LEU A 184 -3.82 -23.46 -5.54
C LEU A 184 -4.82 -23.99 -6.57
N LYS A 185 -5.80 -24.79 -6.15
CA LYS A 185 -6.86 -25.31 -7.01
C LYS A 185 -7.62 -24.22 -7.76
N ILE A 186 -7.97 -23.09 -7.12
CA ILE A 186 -8.63 -21.96 -7.79
C ILE A 186 -7.76 -21.44 -8.94
N PHE A 187 -6.46 -21.23 -8.69
CA PHE A 187 -5.54 -20.76 -9.72
C PHE A 187 -5.40 -21.79 -10.87
N LEU A 188 -5.28 -23.07 -10.52
CA LEU A 188 -5.21 -24.17 -11.49
C LEU A 188 -6.48 -24.29 -12.34
N ASP A 189 -7.65 -24.02 -11.76
CA ASP A 189 -8.94 -24.02 -12.44
C ASP A 189 -9.10 -22.80 -13.37
N ALA A 190 -8.71 -21.61 -12.91
CA ALA A 190 -8.70 -20.40 -13.72
C ALA A 190 -7.76 -20.52 -14.94
N ALA A 191 -6.61 -21.18 -14.77
CA ALA A 191 -5.63 -21.39 -15.83
C ALA A 191 -5.97 -22.53 -16.81
N LYS A 192 -7.05 -23.30 -16.58
CA LYS A 192 -7.37 -24.50 -17.38
C LYS A 192 -7.55 -24.21 -18.87
N ASN A 193 -8.10 -23.05 -19.19
CA ASN A 193 -8.43 -22.65 -20.57
C ASN A 193 -7.38 -21.72 -21.19
N VAL A 194 -6.26 -21.47 -20.48
CA VAL A 194 -5.17 -20.64 -20.99
C VAL A 194 -4.45 -21.41 -22.11
N PRO A 195 -4.37 -20.85 -23.34
CA PRO A 195 -3.65 -21.50 -24.43
C PRO A 195 -2.18 -21.76 -24.07
N THR A 196 -1.74 -23.01 -24.14
CA THR A 196 -0.41 -23.43 -23.67
C THR A 196 0.74 -22.98 -24.58
N ASP A 197 0.44 -22.50 -25.78
CA ASP A 197 1.38 -21.94 -26.76
C ASP A 197 1.74 -20.47 -26.47
N ILE A 198 0.94 -19.76 -25.67
CA ILE A 198 1.19 -18.38 -25.22
C ILE A 198 2.44 -18.30 -24.33
N ILE A 199 2.68 -19.34 -23.55
CA ILE A 199 3.72 -19.33 -22.52
C ILE A 199 4.89 -20.13 -23.06
N GLY A 200 6.05 -19.48 -23.22
CA GLY A 200 7.23 -20.08 -23.82
C GLY A 200 7.55 -21.49 -23.28
N ALA A 201 8.14 -22.34 -24.12
CA ALA A 201 8.36 -23.77 -23.88
C ALA A 201 9.01 -24.11 -22.51
N ARG A 202 9.68 -23.14 -21.89
CA ARG A 202 10.31 -23.26 -20.56
C ARG A 202 9.31 -23.38 -19.39
N TYR A 203 8.08 -22.88 -19.56
CA TYR A 203 7.06 -22.83 -18.50
C TYR A 203 5.80 -23.62 -18.84
N GLY A 204 5.64 -24.00 -20.11
CA GLY A 204 4.54 -24.84 -20.60
C GLY A 204 4.44 -26.19 -19.86
N THR A 205 5.54 -26.75 -19.35
CA THR A 205 5.50 -27.99 -18.55
C THR A 205 4.82 -27.78 -17.20
N VAL A 206 5.10 -26.70 -16.49
CA VAL A 206 4.46 -26.39 -15.19
C VAL A 206 2.98 -26.12 -15.41
N LEU A 207 2.62 -25.30 -16.40
CA LEU A 207 1.22 -25.06 -16.75
C LEU A 207 0.48 -26.31 -17.28
N LYS A 208 1.16 -27.20 -18.00
CA LYS A 208 0.60 -28.47 -18.49
C LYS A 208 0.41 -29.50 -17.36
N LEU A 209 1.28 -29.49 -16.36
CA LEU A 209 1.06 -30.20 -15.09
C LEU A 209 -0.17 -29.63 -14.34
N MET A 210 -0.34 -28.31 -14.39
CA MET A 210 -1.42 -27.58 -13.73
C MET A 210 -2.80 -27.71 -14.43
N SER A 211 -2.83 -27.86 -15.76
CA SER A 211 -4.04 -27.97 -16.57
C SER A 211 -4.58 -29.41 -16.72
N SER A 212 -3.77 -30.43 -16.42
CA SER A 212 -4.17 -31.85 -16.50
C SER A 212 -4.85 -32.34 -15.22
N GLY A 213 -6.12 -32.78 -15.34
CA GLY A 213 -6.94 -33.24 -14.20
C GLY A 213 -6.37 -34.45 -13.43
N THR A 214 -5.59 -35.31 -14.08
CA THR A 214 -4.96 -36.50 -13.46
C THR A 214 -3.71 -36.15 -12.64
N ILE A 215 -3.04 -35.04 -12.97
CA ILE A 215 -1.78 -34.60 -12.36
C ILE A 215 -2.03 -33.62 -11.20
N ARG A 216 -3.21 -32.98 -11.14
CA ARG A 216 -3.59 -32.06 -10.05
C ARG A 216 -3.51 -32.66 -8.64
N GLY A 217 -3.91 -33.93 -8.46
CA GLY A 217 -3.77 -34.61 -7.16
C GLY A 217 -2.31 -34.90 -6.75
N ILE A 218 -1.39 -34.87 -7.71
CA ILE A 218 0.06 -35.01 -7.51
C ILE A 218 0.71 -33.62 -7.36
N ALA A 219 0.16 -32.59 -8.01
CA ALA A 219 0.64 -31.22 -7.99
C ALA A 219 0.65 -30.60 -6.58
N ASP A 220 -0.34 -30.90 -5.73
CA ASP A 220 -0.34 -30.41 -4.34
C ASP A 220 0.85 -30.95 -3.54
N LYS A 221 1.20 -32.23 -3.76
CA LYS A 221 2.38 -32.84 -3.13
C LYS A 221 3.65 -32.31 -3.79
N PHE A 222 3.68 -32.16 -5.11
CA PHE A 222 4.86 -31.66 -5.84
C PHE A 222 5.15 -30.18 -5.55
N ALA A 223 4.13 -29.34 -5.38
CA ALA A 223 4.26 -27.93 -5.01
C ALA A 223 4.80 -27.78 -3.58
N ASN A 224 4.33 -28.63 -2.66
CA ASN A 224 4.89 -28.71 -1.31
C ASN A 224 6.30 -29.37 -1.26
N ILE A 225 6.63 -30.28 -2.19
CA ILE A 225 7.97 -30.93 -2.32
C ILE A 225 9.00 -30.01 -2.98
N LEU A 226 8.62 -29.28 -4.03
CA LEU A 226 9.45 -28.24 -4.67
C LEU A 226 9.67 -27.07 -3.72
N GLY A 227 8.71 -26.85 -2.81
CA GLY A 227 8.75 -25.80 -1.80
C GLY A 227 8.41 -24.44 -2.37
N TYR A 228 7.81 -23.60 -1.53
CA TYR A 228 7.51 -22.21 -1.83
C TYR A 228 8.72 -21.43 -2.37
N GLU A 229 9.92 -21.71 -1.86
CA GLU A 229 11.17 -21.04 -2.25
C GLU A 229 11.54 -21.23 -3.73
N LYS A 230 11.14 -22.33 -4.38
CA LYS A 230 11.46 -22.59 -5.79
C LYS A 230 10.31 -22.30 -6.73
N LEU A 231 9.07 -22.47 -6.25
CA LEU A 231 7.87 -22.28 -7.06
C LEU A 231 7.48 -20.81 -7.19
N LEU A 232 7.52 -20.03 -6.09
CA LEU A 232 7.06 -18.63 -6.15
C LEU A 232 7.91 -17.75 -7.05
N PRO A 233 9.25 -17.81 -7.06
CA PRO A 233 10.04 -16.99 -7.99
C PRO A 233 9.70 -17.26 -9.46
N LEU A 234 9.21 -18.47 -9.76
CA LEU A 234 8.75 -18.83 -11.10
C LEU A 234 7.39 -18.21 -11.43
N ILE A 235 6.45 -18.28 -10.48
CA ILE A 235 5.09 -17.73 -10.60
C ILE A 235 5.11 -16.19 -10.62
N GLU A 236 5.95 -15.58 -9.78
CA GLU A 236 6.12 -14.13 -9.64
C GLU A 236 7.14 -13.54 -10.61
N SER A 237 7.70 -14.34 -11.51
CA SER A 237 8.62 -13.82 -12.54
C SER A 237 7.89 -12.84 -13.46
N GLU A 238 8.62 -11.86 -14.02
CA GLU A 238 8.07 -10.92 -15.01
C GLU A 238 7.36 -11.65 -16.16
N GLU A 239 7.93 -12.77 -16.60
CA GLU A 239 7.35 -13.61 -17.66
C GLU A 239 5.93 -14.09 -17.29
N THR A 240 5.78 -14.71 -16.13
CA THR A 240 4.51 -15.30 -15.69
C THR A 240 3.53 -14.25 -15.17
N TYR A 241 4.01 -13.24 -14.44
CA TYR A 241 3.17 -12.29 -13.71
C TYR A 241 2.79 -11.06 -14.56
N VAL A 242 3.61 -10.68 -15.53
CA VAL A 242 3.37 -9.49 -16.38
C VAL A 242 3.05 -9.89 -17.81
N LYS A 243 3.91 -10.68 -18.47
CA LYS A 243 3.77 -10.94 -19.91
C LYS A 243 2.61 -11.87 -20.25
N VAL A 244 2.42 -12.95 -19.48
CA VAL A 244 1.31 -13.89 -19.72
C VAL A 244 -0.07 -13.21 -19.65
N PRO A 245 -0.40 -12.40 -18.62
CA PRO A 245 -1.66 -11.66 -18.60
C PRO A 245 -1.84 -10.70 -19.78
N ILE A 246 -0.77 -10.02 -20.21
CA ILE A 246 -0.82 -9.10 -21.37
C ILE A 246 -1.13 -9.87 -22.65
N GLU A 247 -0.39 -10.94 -22.94
CA GLU A 247 -0.60 -11.76 -24.15
C GLU A 247 -2.00 -12.40 -24.15
N LEU A 248 -2.50 -12.82 -22.98
CA LEU A 248 -3.88 -13.30 -22.84
C LEU A 248 -4.91 -12.20 -23.13
N ALA A 249 -4.70 -11.00 -22.61
CA ALA A 249 -5.58 -9.86 -22.87
C ALA A 249 -5.57 -9.46 -24.36
N GLU A 250 -4.42 -9.52 -25.02
CA GLU A 250 -4.29 -9.22 -26.44
C GLU A 250 -4.92 -10.28 -27.35
N ARG A 251 -4.82 -11.57 -26.99
CA ARG A 251 -5.37 -12.67 -27.80
C ARG A 251 -6.85 -12.95 -27.56
N LEU A 252 -7.28 -12.90 -26.31
CA LEU A 252 -8.62 -13.34 -25.89
C LEU A 252 -9.51 -12.19 -25.42
N GLY A 253 -8.91 -11.04 -25.08
CA GLY A 253 -9.63 -9.90 -24.56
C GLY A 253 -10.35 -9.11 -25.64
N GLU A 254 -11.25 -8.24 -25.19
CA GLU A 254 -11.92 -7.24 -26.02
C GLU A 254 -11.50 -5.86 -25.54
N THR A 255 -11.21 -4.95 -26.48
CA THR A 255 -10.92 -3.56 -26.14
C THR A 255 -12.22 -2.84 -25.77
N MET A 256 -12.37 -2.53 -24.49
CA MET A 256 -13.48 -1.73 -23.99
C MET A 256 -13.16 -0.24 -24.15
N LYS A 257 -13.97 0.50 -24.92
CA LYS A 257 -13.90 1.96 -24.92
C LYS A 257 -14.53 2.48 -23.64
N THR A 258 -13.77 3.27 -22.88
CA THR A 258 -14.27 3.98 -21.70
C THR A 258 -14.53 5.44 -22.07
N ASP A 259 -15.72 5.93 -21.77
CA ASP A 259 -16.06 7.35 -21.91
C ASP A 259 -15.65 8.17 -20.68
N TYR A 260 -15.05 7.50 -19.69
CA TYR A 260 -14.63 8.10 -18.43
C TYR A 260 -13.14 7.87 -18.21
N SER A 261 -12.40 8.96 -18.03
CA SER A 261 -11.03 8.96 -17.53
C SER A 261 -11.00 9.78 -16.24
N PRO A 262 -10.73 9.16 -15.07
CA PRO A 262 -10.67 9.90 -13.82
C PRO A 262 -9.51 10.90 -13.83
N SER A 263 -9.70 12.08 -13.23
CA SER A 263 -8.59 12.99 -12.95
C SER A 263 -7.80 12.46 -11.75
N ILE A 264 -6.61 11.91 -11.99
CA ILE A 264 -5.74 11.40 -10.91
C ILE A 264 -4.96 12.58 -10.31
N PRO A 265 -4.97 12.78 -8.98
CA PRO A 265 -4.16 13.81 -8.33
C PRO A 265 -2.66 13.63 -8.64
N SER A 266 -1.92 14.75 -8.72
CA SER A 266 -0.47 14.65 -8.84
C SER A 266 0.14 14.12 -7.54
N LEU A 267 1.37 13.61 -7.61
CA LEU A 267 2.08 13.18 -6.40
C LEU A 267 2.29 14.34 -5.42
N ALA A 268 2.55 15.55 -5.91
CA ALA A 268 2.64 16.74 -5.07
C ALA A 268 1.32 17.05 -4.36
N ASP A 269 0.18 16.90 -5.05
CA ASP A 269 -1.14 17.07 -4.44
C ASP A 269 -1.42 16.01 -3.36
N ARG A 270 -0.93 14.77 -3.57
CA ARG A 270 -1.01 13.69 -2.58
C ARG A 270 -0.21 14.01 -1.33
N ILE A 271 1.05 14.39 -1.50
CA ILE A 271 1.95 14.71 -0.39
C ILE A 271 1.43 15.92 0.39
N ALA A 272 0.98 16.97 -0.29
CA ALA A 272 0.45 18.18 0.34
C ALA A 272 -0.84 17.96 1.17
N LYS A 273 -1.54 16.84 0.97
CA LYS A 273 -2.73 16.47 1.77
C LYS A 273 -2.39 15.68 3.02
N LEU A 274 -1.18 15.14 3.11
CA LEU A 274 -0.77 14.38 4.28
C LEU A 274 -0.60 15.34 5.46
N SER A 275 -1.06 14.90 6.62
CA SER A 275 -0.95 15.66 7.86
C SER A 275 0.11 15.01 8.74
N TYR A 276 1.36 15.43 8.60
CA TYR A 276 2.47 15.01 9.47
C TYR A 276 3.23 16.23 9.98
N ASN A 277 4.02 16.02 11.03
CA ASN A 277 4.92 17.03 11.55
C ASN A 277 6.20 16.96 10.73
N ASP A 278 6.55 18.03 10.03
CA ASP A 278 7.79 18.07 9.27
C ASP A 278 8.98 18.03 10.24
N ASP A 279 9.91 17.11 9.99
CA ASP A 279 11.13 17.04 10.78
C ASP A 279 12.05 18.20 10.45
N ASN A 280 12.61 18.82 11.48
CA ASN A 280 13.63 19.85 11.29
C ASN A 280 14.96 19.29 10.75
N VAL A 281 15.16 17.98 10.85
CA VAL A 281 16.36 17.26 10.41
C VAL A 281 15.94 15.94 9.79
N SER A 282 16.59 15.55 8.69
CA SER A 282 16.33 14.26 8.05
C SER A 282 16.38 13.09 9.05
N HIS A 283 15.24 12.42 9.22
CA HIS A 283 15.12 11.18 9.97
C HIS A 283 15.70 9.97 9.22
N ILE A 284 16.11 10.16 7.95
CA ILE A 284 16.75 9.15 7.12
C ILE A 284 18.17 9.58 6.77
N LYS A 285 19.13 8.67 6.97
CA LYS A 285 20.49 8.82 6.47
C LYS A 285 20.81 7.72 5.48
N VAL A 286 21.13 8.09 4.23
CA VAL A 286 21.58 7.15 3.20
C VAL A 286 22.97 6.63 3.55
N LEU A 287 23.14 5.30 3.66
CA LEU A 287 24.40 4.69 4.05
C LEU A 287 25.30 4.37 2.85
N LYS A 288 24.69 3.99 1.72
CA LYS A 288 25.40 3.60 0.49
C LYS A 288 24.86 4.35 -0.73
N PRO A 289 25.20 5.64 -0.90
CA PRO A 289 24.55 6.50 -1.88
C PRO A 289 24.83 6.12 -3.35
N THR A 290 25.81 5.27 -3.63
CA THR A 290 26.18 4.86 -4.99
C THR A 290 25.69 3.45 -5.35
N SER A 291 24.95 2.78 -4.45
CA SER A 291 24.51 1.40 -4.66
C SER A 291 23.38 1.31 -5.67
N GLU A 292 23.28 0.17 -6.35
CA GLU A 292 22.15 -0.12 -7.25
C GLU A 292 20.81 -0.09 -6.52
N PHE A 293 20.77 -0.59 -5.27
CA PHE A 293 19.58 -0.53 -4.41
C PHE A 293 19.09 0.92 -4.23
N MET A 294 20.00 1.84 -3.87
CA MET A 294 19.63 3.25 -3.69
C MET A 294 19.28 3.93 -5.01
N LYS A 295 19.93 3.57 -6.13
CA LYS A 295 19.54 4.08 -7.46
C LYS A 295 18.10 3.65 -7.81
N ASN A 296 17.72 2.43 -7.47
CA ASN A 296 16.34 1.97 -7.64
C ASN A 296 15.33 2.72 -6.77
N MET A 297 15.73 3.28 -5.62
CA MET A 297 14.83 4.07 -4.75
C MET A 297 14.34 5.38 -5.40
N ILE A 298 15.06 5.93 -6.38
CA ILE A 298 14.58 7.07 -7.19
C ILE A 298 13.26 6.72 -7.89
N THR A 299 13.14 5.47 -8.34
CA THR A 299 11.93 4.98 -8.99
C THR A 299 10.93 4.40 -7.99
N LEU A 300 11.40 3.62 -7.03
CA LEU A 300 10.56 2.81 -6.15
C LEU A 300 10.01 3.55 -4.93
N CYS A 301 10.59 4.69 -4.55
CA CYS A 301 10.03 5.50 -3.47
C CYS A 301 8.62 6.01 -3.86
N PRO A 302 7.57 5.71 -3.07
CA PRO A 302 6.19 6.05 -3.42
C PRO A 302 5.96 7.56 -3.51
N THR A 303 6.75 8.35 -2.77
CA THR A 303 6.70 9.82 -2.75
C THR A 303 7.85 10.49 -3.46
N LYS A 304 8.71 9.72 -4.16
CA LYS A 304 9.84 10.24 -4.95
C LYS A 304 10.79 11.15 -4.16
N CYS A 305 11.06 10.79 -2.91
CA CYS A 305 11.99 11.51 -2.03
C CYS A 305 13.47 11.42 -2.44
N TYR A 306 13.83 10.65 -3.47
CA TYR A 306 15.23 10.41 -3.82
C TYR A 306 15.58 10.97 -5.19
N ALA A 307 16.78 11.57 -5.28
CA ALA A 307 17.35 12.08 -6.52
C ALA A 307 18.84 11.72 -6.61
N GLU A 308 19.38 11.69 -7.82
CA GLU A 308 20.82 11.46 -8.06
C GLU A 308 21.51 12.78 -8.38
N GLU A 309 22.58 13.09 -7.65
CA GLU A 309 23.46 14.23 -7.90
C GLU A 309 24.92 13.76 -7.78
N ASN A 310 25.74 14.04 -8.81
CA ASN A 310 27.16 13.64 -8.84
C ASN A 310 27.36 12.14 -8.51
N ASP A 311 26.56 11.26 -9.16
CA ASP A 311 26.52 9.81 -8.96
C ASP A 311 26.16 9.33 -7.54
N LYS A 312 25.63 10.22 -6.70
CA LYS A 312 25.20 9.92 -5.33
C LYS A 312 23.71 10.16 -5.18
N VAL A 313 23.03 9.17 -4.59
CA VAL A 313 21.64 9.27 -4.22
C VAL A 313 21.50 10.10 -2.94
N MET A 314 20.72 11.16 -3.05
CA MET A 314 20.38 12.11 -1.99
C MET A 314 18.89 11.98 -1.65
N ILE A 315 18.50 12.44 -0.46
CA ILE A 315 17.10 12.39 0.01
C ILE A 315 16.56 13.80 0.27
N LEU A 316 15.32 14.03 -0.16
CA LEU A 316 14.41 15.11 0.22
C LEU A 316 13.37 14.50 1.18
N HIS A 317 13.70 14.51 2.46
CA HIS A 317 12.98 13.73 3.48
C HIS A 317 11.60 14.30 3.82
N GLU A 318 11.34 15.55 3.46
CA GLU A 318 10.11 16.28 3.77
C GLU A 318 8.90 15.56 3.20
N GLY A 319 9.01 14.87 2.05
CA GLY A 319 7.90 14.10 1.47
C GLY A 319 7.76 12.66 1.97
N CYS A 320 8.52 12.25 2.99
CA CYS A 320 8.55 10.86 3.43
C CYS A 320 7.26 10.47 4.16
N ILE A 321 6.68 9.32 3.78
CA ILE A 321 5.47 8.74 4.41
C ILE A 321 5.77 7.53 5.31
N GLU A 322 7.01 7.38 5.76
CA GLU A 322 7.44 6.29 6.65
C GLU A 322 7.06 4.87 6.13
N CYS A 323 7.09 4.70 4.80
CA CYS A 323 6.66 3.45 4.19
C CYS A 323 7.62 2.28 4.49
N GLY A 324 8.90 2.54 4.73
CA GLY A 324 9.92 1.52 5.04
C GLY A 324 10.62 0.91 3.83
N THR A 325 10.21 1.21 2.59
CA THR A 325 10.79 0.61 1.36
C THR A 325 12.32 0.77 1.25
N CYS A 326 12.87 1.89 1.74
CA CYS A 326 14.29 2.20 1.65
C CYS A 326 15.14 1.64 2.82
N ALA A 327 14.52 0.99 3.81
CA ALA A 327 15.13 0.69 5.11
C ALA A 327 16.43 -0.16 5.04
N GLN A 328 16.63 -0.95 4.00
CA GLN A 328 17.78 -1.86 3.89
C GLN A 328 19.14 -1.13 3.87
N GLU A 329 19.23 0.02 3.20
CA GLU A 329 20.50 0.77 3.04
C GLU A 329 20.44 2.20 3.58
N THR A 330 19.50 2.44 4.50
CA THR A 330 19.34 3.70 5.22
C THR A 330 19.40 3.45 6.72
N ASP A 331 19.99 4.37 7.46
CA ASP A 331 19.73 4.51 8.89
C ASP A 331 18.45 5.32 9.05
N TRP A 332 17.40 4.66 9.53
CA TRP A 332 16.05 5.19 9.65
C TRP A 332 15.72 5.39 11.11
N LYS A 333 15.38 6.63 11.47
CA LYS A 333 14.91 7.01 12.81
C LYS A 333 13.47 7.46 12.69
N HIS A 334 12.69 7.23 13.74
CA HIS A 334 11.35 7.78 13.78
C HIS A 334 11.46 9.31 14.00
N PRO A 335 10.75 10.12 13.18
CA PRO A 335 10.53 11.57 13.32
C PRO A 335 10.35 12.07 14.76
#